data_AF-A0A2G6HHZ6-F1
#
_entry.id   AF-A0A2G6HHZ6-F1
#
_cell.length_a   1.000
_cell.length_b   1.000
_cell.length_c   1.000
_cell.angle_alpha   90.00
_cell.angle_beta   90.00
_cell.angle_gamma   90.00
#
_symmetry.space_group_name_H-M   'P 1'
#
loop_
_entity.id
_entity.type
_entity.pdbx_description
1 polymer ?
#
loop_
_entity_poly.entity_id
_entity_poly.type
_entity_poly.pdbx_seq_one_letter_code
_entity_poly.pdbx_strand_id
1 'polypeptide(L)' 'MPVKKKQHGSREYEAKNLLVLEGLEAVRKRPAMYIGSTDTRGLMHCLWEIIDNAVDESLAGFGENIEISLDE' A
#
# COMPACT_ATOMS: atom_id res chain seq x y z
N MET A 1 -39.05 1.93 -40.75
CA MET A 1 -38.82 2.59 -39.44
C MET A 1 -37.35 3.01 -39.37
N PRO A 2 -37.00 4.28 -39.08
CA PRO A 2 -35.60 4.69 -39.00
C PRO A 2 -35.02 4.24 -37.66
N VAL A 3 -33.90 3.51 -37.70
CA VAL A 3 -33.18 3.06 -36.51
C VAL A 3 -32.40 4.25 -35.93
N LYS A 4 -32.80 4.75 -34.76
CA LYS A 4 -32.02 5.76 -34.02
C LYS A 4 -30.69 5.13 -33.58
N LYS A 5 -29.57 5.59 -34.14
CA LYS A 5 -28.22 5.27 -33.63
C LYS A 5 -28.07 5.86 -32.22
N LYS A 6 -27.87 5.01 -31.22
CA LYS A 6 -27.42 5.44 -29.89
C LYS A 6 -25.99 5.98 -30.00
N GLN A 7 -25.81 7.29 -29.83
CA GLN A 7 -24.49 7.88 -29.64
C GLN A 7 -23.92 7.33 -28.32
N HIS A 8 -22.90 6.48 -28.39
CA HIS A 8 -22.01 6.27 -27.26
C HIS A 8 -21.14 7.50 -27.17
N GLY A 9 -21.40 8.37 -26.19
CA GLY A 9 -20.52 9.49 -25.89
C GLY A 9 -19.14 8.93 -25.56
N SER A 10 -18.21 9.07 -26.49
CA SER A 10 -16.81 8.70 -26.30
C SER A 10 -16.25 9.61 -25.21
N ARG A 11 -16.15 9.13 -23.97
CA ARG A 11 -15.24 9.75 -23.01
C ARG A 11 -13.84 9.51 -23.57
N GLU A 12 -13.26 10.53 -24.17
CA GLU A 12 -11.87 10.47 -24.62
C GLU A 12 -10.98 10.25 -23.41
N TYR A 13 -10.31 9.10 -23.39
CA TYR A 13 -9.26 8.79 -22.44
C TYR A 13 -7.96 9.36 -22.99
N GLU A 14 -7.50 10.45 -22.40
CA GLU A 14 -6.32 11.20 -22.79
C GLU A 14 -5.19 11.01 -21.77
N ALA A 15 -3.96 11.42 -22.12
CA ALA A 15 -2.80 11.35 -21.23
C ALA A 15 -3.03 12.03 -19.86
N LYS A 16 -3.85 13.11 -19.81
CA LYS A 16 -4.23 13.80 -18.57
C LYS A 16 -5.04 12.93 -17.59
N ASN A 17 -5.57 11.79 -18.04
CA ASN A 17 -6.31 10.85 -17.21
C ASN A 17 -5.40 9.81 -16.54
N LEU A 18 -4.10 9.78 -16.89
CA LEU A 18 -3.09 8.98 -16.19
C LEU A 18 -2.61 9.75 -14.96
N LEU A 19 -2.72 9.12 -13.80
CA LEU A 19 -2.20 9.63 -12.55
C LEU A 19 -0.98 8.80 -12.14
N VAL A 20 0.16 9.46 -12.00
CA VAL A 20 1.35 8.89 -11.36
C VAL A 20 1.26 9.24 -9.88
N LEU A 21 1.40 8.22 -9.03
CA LEU A 21 1.46 8.39 -7.58
C LEU A 21 2.93 8.38 -7.17
N GLU A 22 3.39 9.43 -6.50
CA GLU A 22 4.80 9.59 -6.16
C GLU A 22 5.09 9.13 -4.72
N GLY A 23 6.29 8.56 -4.51
CA GLY A 23 6.74 8.11 -3.20
C GLY A 23 5.74 7.17 -2.51
N LEU A 24 5.30 7.56 -1.31
CA LEU A 24 4.39 6.76 -0.48
C LEU A 24 2.90 6.93 -0.82
N GLU A 25 2.55 7.74 -1.82
CA GLU A 25 1.15 7.92 -2.20
C GLU A 25 0.51 6.64 -2.70
N ALA A 26 1.24 5.83 -3.48
CA ALA A 26 0.76 4.53 -3.95
C ALA A 26 0.44 3.58 -2.78
N VAL A 27 1.33 3.55 -1.78
CA VAL A 27 1.19 2.75 -0.56
C VAL A 27 -0.04 3.19 0.23
N ARG A 28 -0.20 4.49 0.45
CA ARG A 28 -1.36 5.04 1.19
C ARG A 28 -2.67 4.85 0.44
N LYS A 29 -2.66 4.93 -0.88
CA LYS A 29 -3.86 4.76 -1.70
C LYS A 29 -4.32 3.31 -1.77
N ARG A 30 -3.37 2.36 -1.73
CA ARG A 30 -3.63 0.91 -1.85
C ARG A 30 -2.85 0.11 -0.82
N PRO A 31 -3.09 0.31 0.49
CA PRO A 31 -2.27 -0.28 1.55
C PRO A 31 -2.28 -1.81 1.53
N ALA A 32 -3.43 -2.43 1.24
CA ALA A 32 -3.55 -3.89 1.16
C ALA A 32 -2.62 -4.53 0.10
N MET A 33 -2.16 -3.78 -0.90
CA MET A 33 -1.16 -4.27 -1.86
C MET A 33 0.21 -4.51 -1.22
N TYR A 34 0.53 -3.77 -0.14
CA TYR A 34 1.82 -3.80 0.53
C TYR A 34 1.78 -4.62 1.81
N ILE A 35 0.69 -4.52 2.59
CA ILE A 35 0.53 -5.19 3.90
C ILE A 35 -0.48 -6.34 3.86
N GLY A 36 -0.94 -6.73 2.66
CA GLY A 36 -1.88 -7.83 2.41
C GLY A 36 -3.35 -7.54 2.73
N SER A 37 -3.63 -6.80 3.80
CA SER A 37 -4.99 -6.43 4.21
C SER A 37 -5.00 -5.12 5.02
N THR A 38 -6.18 -4.54 5.25
CA THR A 38 -6.36 -3.38 6.15
C THR A 38 -7.13 -3.73 7.42
N ASP A 39 -7.20 -5.02 7.74
CA ASP A 39 -7.73 -5.51 9.02
C ASP A 39 -6.59 -5.80 10.01
N THR A 40 -6.89 -6.42 11.14
CA THR A 40 -5.92 -6.74 12.19
C THR A 40 -4.70 -7.53 11.68
N ARG A 41 -4.84 -8.34 10.62
CA ARG A 41 -3.70 -9.06 10.03
C ARG A 41 -2.71 -8.11 9.37
N GLY A 42 -3.21 -7.10 8.67
CA GLY A 42 -2.39 -6.04 8.09
C GLY A 42 -1.70 -5.19 9.16
N LEU A 43 -2.39 -4.91 10.27
CA LEU A 43 -1.78 -4.24 11.42
C LEU A 43 -0.62 -5.06 11.99
N MET A 44 -0.82 -6.36 12.21
CA MET A 44 0.26 -7.24 12.66
C MET A 44 1.41 -7.31 11.67
N HIS A 45 1.14 -7.32 10.36
CA HIS A 45 2.16 -7.28 9.32
C HIS A 45 3.05 -6.05 9.45
N CYS A 46 2.48 -4.84 9.62
CA CYS A 46 3.27 -3.63 9.85
C CYS A 46 4.20 -3.75 11.07
N LEU A 47 3.74 -4.38 12.15
CA LEU A 47 4.56 -4.61 13.34
C LEU A 47 5.70 -5.59 13.05
N TRP A 48 5.40 -6.70 12.36
CA TRP A 48 6.40 -7.70 11.98
C TRP A 48 7.52 -7.09 11.15
N GLU A 49 7.22 -6.23 10.17
CA GLU A 49 8.26 -5.57 9.36
C GLU A 49 9.22 -4.72 10.21
N ILE A 50 8.73 -4.08 11.28
CA ILE A 50 9.60 -3.31 12.19
C ILE A 50 10.48 -4.25 13.02
N ILE A 51 9.89 -5.34 13.53
CA ILE A 51 10.62 -6.33 14.31
C ILE A 51 11.67 -7.04 13.45
N ASP A 52 11.34 -7.41 12.22
CA ASP A 52 12.24 -8.12 11.31
C ASP A 52 13.45 -7.25 10.95
N ASN A 53 13.25 -5.95 10.70
CA ASN A 53 14.38 -5.02 10.53
C ASN A 53 15.27 -4.96 11.79
N ALA A 54 14.69 -4.97 13.00
CA ALA A 54 15.48 -4.99 14.24
C ALA A 54 16.24 -6.32 14.42
N VAL A 55 15.63 -7.45 14.01
CA VAL A 55 16.28 -8.76 14.01
C VAL A 55 17.43 -8.80 13.01
N ASP A 56 17.26 -8.23 11.81
CA ASP A 56 18.33 -8.15 10.81
C ASP A 56 19.55 -7.38 11.32
N GLU A 57 19.34 -6.26 12.03
CA GLU A 57 20.44 -5.52 12.68
C GLU A 57 21.12 -6.34 13.78
N SER A 58 20.35 -7.07 14.59
CA SER A 58 20.91 -7.97 15.60
C SER A 58 21.73 -9.11 14.96
N LEU A 59 21.25 -9.71 13.86
CA LEU A 59 21.97 -10.74 13.10
C LEU A 59 23.24 -10.20 12.46
N ALA A 60 23.27 -8.92 12.09
CA ALA A 60 24.48 -8.23 11.62
C ALA A 60 25.48 -7.90 12.75
N GLY A 61 25.12 -8.18 14.01
CA GLY A 61 25.95 -7.91 15.18
C GLY A 61 25.76 -6.51 15.78
N PHE A 62 24.76 -5.76 15.33
CA PHE A 62 24.45 -4.40 15.76
C PHE A 62 23.17 -4.36 16.61
N GLY A 63 23.15 -5.11 17.71
CA GLY A 63 22.04 -5.08 18.68
C GLY A 63 21.95 -6.38 19.47
N GLU A 64 21.82 -6.26 20.78
CA GLU A 64 21.76 -7.42 21.69
C GLU A 64 20.36 -7.65 22.27
N ASN A 65 19.55 -6.59 22.37
CA ASN A 65 18.21 -6.64 22.95
C ASN A 65 17.23 -5.88 22.07
N ILE A 66 16.04 -6.46 21.84
CA ILE A 66 14.91 -5.83 21.17
C ILE A 66 13.79 -5.69 22.20
N GLU A 67 13.38 -4.47 22.49
CA GLU A 67 12.32 -4.15 23.45
C GLU A 67 11.07 -3.66 22.71
N ILE A 68 9.91 -4.18 23.10
CA ILE A 68 8.61 -3.78 22.55
C ILE A 68 7.76 -3.25 23.69
N SER A 69 7.40 -1.98 23.63
CA SER A 69 6.45 -1.34 24.55
C SER A 69 5.14 -1.04 23.84
N LEU A 70 4.03 -1.28 24.53
CA LEU A 70 2.71 -0.84 24.10
C LEU A 70 2.27 0.27 25.06
N ASP A 71 2.11 1.47 24.54
CA ASP A 71 1.60 2.60 25.31
C ASP A 71 0.08 2.47 25.48
N GLU A 72 -0.42 2.92 26.63
CA GLU A 72 -1.86 3.00 26.96
C GLU A 72 -2.56 4.18 26.28
#